data_AF-A0A378QVF0-F1
#
_entry.id   AF-A0A378QVF0-F1
#
_cell.length_a   1.000
_cell.length_b   1.000
_cell.length_c   1.000
_cell.angle_alpha   90.00
_cell.angle_beta   90.00
_cell.angle_gamma   90.00
#
_symmetry.space_group_name_H-M   'P 1'
#
loop_
_entity.id
_entity.type
_entity.pdbx_description
1 polymer ?
#
loop_
_entity_poly.entity_id
_entity_poly.type
_entity_poly.pdbx_seq_one_letter_code
_entity_poly.pdbx_strand_id
1 'polypeptide(L)' 'MFTIVETPLYIKMVDSLLTKEEQGELHTMISQNPDIGDVVPKSGGVRKVRFARQGVVKAVVLE' A
#
# COMPACT_ATOMS: atom_id res chain seq x y z
N MET A 1 -2.59 11.07 -12.04
CA MET A 1 -3.21 10.95 -10.71
C MET A 1 -4.17 9.78 -10.78
N PHE A 2 -3.91 8.71 -10.04
CA PHE A 2 -4.75 7.51 -10.03
C PHE A 2 -5.70 7.55 -8.83
N THR A 3 -6.85 6.89 -8.97
CA THR A 3 -7.80 6.71 -7.87
C THR A 3 -7.44 5.44 -7.11
N ILE A 4 -7.38 5.52 -5.78
CA ILE A 4 -7.15 4.36 -4.92
C ILE A 4 -8.51 3.78 -4.52
N VAL A 5 -8.67 2.47 -4.68
CA VAL A 5 -9.83 1.71 -4.20
C VAL A 5 -9.33 0.74 -3.14
N GLU A 6 -9.92 0.80 -1.95
CA GLU A 6 -9.53 -0.05 -0.83
C GLU A 6 -10.36 -1.33 -0.81
N THR A 7 -9.72 -2.47 -0.61
CA THR A 7 -10.42 -3.75 -0.44
C THR A 7 -10.98 -3.86 0.99
N PRO A 8 -12.09 -4.59 1.21
CA PRO A 8 -12.64 -4.78 2.56
C PRO A 8 -11.66 -5.41 3.55
N LEU A 9 -10.73 -6.24 3.08
CA LEU A 9 -9.68 -6.82 3.91
C LEU A 9 -8.67 -5.76 4.36
N TYR A 10 -8.22 -4.90 3.43
CA TYR A 10 -7.33 -3.80 3.73
C TYR A 10 -7.91 -2.87 4.79
N ILE A 11 -9.17 -2.44 4.62
CA ILE A 11 -9.87 -1.54 5.56
C ILE A 11 -9.88 -2.12 6.98
N LYS A 12 -10.07 -3.44 7.13
CA LYS A 12 -10.08 -4.09 8.46
C LYS A 12 -8.69 -4.16 9.12
N MET A 13 -7.62 -4.15 8.32
CA MET A 13 -6.26 -4.35 8.82
C MET A 13 -5.52 -3.02 9.00
N VAL A 14 -5.80 -2.03 8.17
CA VAL A 14 -5.00 -0.80 8.06
C VAL A 14 -4.91 -0.05 9.38
N ASP A 15 -6.00 0.04 10.15
CA ASP A 15 -6.02 0.76 11.44
C ASP A 15 -5.11 0.10 12.50
N SER A 16 -4.78 -1.19 12.36
CA SER A 16 -3.80 -1.88 13.24
C SER A 16 -2.36 -1.72 12.76
N LEU A 17 -2.18 -1.32 11.50
CA LEU A 17 -0.89 -1.27 10.83
C LEU A 17 -0.35 0.16 10.70
N LEU A 18 -1.20 1.14 10.45
CA LEU A 18 -0.85 2.52 10.10
C LEU A 18 -1.77 3.50 10.84
N THR A 19 -1.26 4.68 11.16
CA THR A 19 -2.11 5.82 11.53
C THR A 19 -2.83 6.39 10.30
N LYS A 20 -3.81 7.27 10.49
CA LYS A 20 -4.53 7.91 9.38
C LYS A 20 -3.60 8.80 8.54
N GLU A 21 -2.63 9.45 9.16
CA GLU A 21 -1.62 10.25 8.49
C GLU A 21 -0.71 9.36 7.63
N GLU A 22 -0.24 8.23 8.17
CA GLU A 22 0.60 7.27 7.45
C GLU A 22 -0.14 6.61 6.28
N GLN A 23 -1.42 6.28 6.48
CA GLN A 23 -2.30 5.78 5.43
C GLN A 23 -2.43 6.82 4.28
N GLY A 24 -2.62 8.10 4.62
CA GLY A 24 -2.67 9.19 3.64
C GLY A 24 -1.36 9.38 2.86
N GLU A 25 -0.21 9.26 3.54
CA GLU A 25 1.12 9.28 2.89
C GLU A 25 1.29 8.10 1.93
N LEU A 26 0.89 6.90 2.34
CA LEU A 26 0.91 5.70 1.50
C LEU A 26 0.05 5.90 0.24
N HIS A 27 -1.18 6.39 0.37
CA HIS A 27 -2.06 6.65 -0.77
C HIS A 27 -1.48 7.70 -1.73
N THR A 28 -0.90 8.77 -1.18
CA THR A 28 -0.26 9.82 -1.98
C THR A 28 0.91 9.25 -2.77
N MET A 29 1.77 8.45 -2.13
CA MET A 29 2.90 7.79 -2.79
C MET A 29 2.45 6.90 -3.96
N ILE A 30 1.46 6.03 -3.74
CA ILE A 30 0.98 5.08 -4.77
C ILE A 30 0.29 5.83 -5.91
N SER A 31 -0.56 6.81 -5.60
CA SER A 31 -1.31 7.56 -6.62
C SER A 31 -0.42 8.41 -7.55
N GLN A 32 0.77 8.79 -7.07
CA GLN A 32 1.79 9.50 -7.84
C GLN A 32 2.69 8.55 -8.64
N ASN A 33 2.97 7.36 -8.11
CA ASN A 33 3.80 6.35 -8.77
C ASN A 33 3.18 4.94 -8.65
N PRO A 34 2.29 4.55 -9.57
CA PRO A 34 1.60 3.25 -9.52
C PRO A 34 2.52 2.06 -9.76
N ASP A 35 3.70 2.27 -10.36
CA ASP A 35 4.67 1.21 -10.65
C ASP A 35 5.62 0.90 -9.48
N ILE A 36 5.40 1.54 -8.32
CA ILE A 36 6.19 1.31 -7.13
C ILE A 36 5.99 -0.10 -6.57
N GLY A 37 7.07 -0.67 -6.02
CA GLY A 37 7.07 -1.99 -5.42
C GLY A 37 7.32 -3.13 -6.41
N ASP A 38 7.46 -4.32 -5.85
CA ASP A 38 7.83 -5.51 -6.61
C ASP A 38 6.58 -6.18 -7.18
N VAL A 39 6.60 -6.59 -8.44
CA VAL A 39 5.52 -7.39 -9.03
C VAL A 39 5.50 -8.75 -8.35
N VAL A 40 4.33 -9.16 -7.85
CA VAL A 40 4.15 -10.50 -7.31
C VAL A 40 4.00 -11.47 -8.50
N PRO A 41 4.90 -12.44 -8.69
CA PRO A 41 4.82 -13.36 -9.82
C PRO A 41 3.50 -14.15 -9.81
N LYS A 42 2.95 -14.43 -11.00
CA LYS A 42 1.70 -15.20 -11.20
C LYS A 42 0.43 -14.59 -10.58
N SER A 43 0.48 -13.34 -10.15
CA SER A 43 -0.66 -12.65 -9.55
C SER A 43 -1.58 -11.94 -10.55
N GLY A 44 -1.17 -11.81 -11.81
CA GLY A 44 -1.92 -11.06 -12.82
C GLY A 44 -1.73 -9.53 -12.78
N GLY A 45 -0.73 -9.01 -12.06
CA GLY A 45 -0.38 -7.58 -12.07
C GLY A 45 -0.31 -6.93 -10.69
N VAL A 46 -0.52 -7.69 -9.62
CA VAL A 46 -0.42 -7.25 -8.21
C VAL A 46 1.02 -6.82 -7.91
N ARG A 47 1.17 -5.71 -7.18
CA ARG A 47 2.45 -5.18 -6.72
C ARG A 47 2.51 -5.14 -5.20
N LYS A 48 3.67 -5.48 -4.65
CA LYS A 48 3.95 -5.44 -3.21
C LYS A 48 4.80 -4.21 -2.88
N VAL A 49 4.21 -3.29 -2.14
CA VAL A 49 4.89 -2.06 -1.70
C VAL A 49 5.39 -2.25 -0.27
N ARG A 50 6.69 -2.01 -0.06
CA ARG A 50 7.27 -1.95 1.28
C ARG A 50 7.18 -0.51 1.77
N PHE A 51 6.32 -0.28 2.74
CA PHE A 51 6.15 1.03 3.35
C PHE A 51 6.88 1.04 4.69
N ALA A 52 7.99 1.78 4.75
CA ALA A 52 8.81 1.92 5.95
C ALA A 52 8.95 3.40 6.30
N ARG A 53 8.53 3.77 7.50
CA ARG A 53 8.85 5.06 8.11
C ARG A 53 9.70 4.83 9.35
N GLN A 54 10.59 5.78 9.64
CA GLN A 54 11.60 5.80 10.72
C GLN A 54 11.41 4.69 11.78
N GLY A 55 12.10 3.57 11.58
CA GLY A 55 12.22 2.48 12.57
C GLY A 55 11.28 1.30 12.43
N VAL A 56 10.23 1.34 11.59
CA VAL A 56 9.30 0.20 11.41
C VAL A 56 9.03 -0.05 9.92
N VAL A 57 9.43 -1.21 9.43
CA VAL A 57 9.14 -1.67 8.06
C VAL A 57 7.86 -2.52 8.09
N LYS A 58 6.80 -2.11 7.40
CA LYS A 58 5.60 -2.94 7.18
C LYS A 58 5.37 -3.18 5.68
N ALA A 59 5.02 -4.41 5.33
CA ALA A 59 4.73 -4.79 3.95
C ALA A 59 3.23 -4.79 3.73
N VAL A 60 2.75 -4.01 2.74
CA VAL A 60 1.35 -3.99 2.34
C VAL A 60 1.26 -4.63 0.95
N VAL A 61 0.40 -5.64 0.82
CA VAL A 61 0.06 -6.24 -0.47
C VAL A 61 -1.17 -5.51 -0.99
N LEU A 62 -1.08 -4.97 -2.20
CA LEU A 62 -2.20 -4.33 -2.89
C LEU A 62 -2.62 -5.23 -4.04
N GLU A 63 -3.83 -5.78 -3.97
CA GLU A 63 -4.47 -6.54 -5.06
C GLU A 63 -5.10 -5.61 -6.10
#